data_AF-A0A1X1D709-F1
#
_entry.id   AF-A0A1X1D709-F1
#
_cell.length_a   1.000
_cell.length_b   1.000
_cell.length_c   1.000
_cell.angle_alpha   90.00
_cell.angle_beta   90.00
_cell.angle_gamma   90.00
#
_symmetry.space_group_name_H-M   'P 1'
#
loop_
_entity.id
_entity.type
_entity.pdbx_description
1 polymer ?
#
loop_
_entity_poly.entity_id
_entity_poly.type
_entity_poly.pdbx_seq_one_letter_code
_entity_poly.pdbx_strand_id
1 'polypeptide(L)'
;MRKIAHYRRNNHPNSGFKERLAWQLSKGPKTGRELCALFNMSLAEFNSNIQDLLRRPGETMKVEASDPVKVGRAIDRTYTLARKPRRVLPTTRNDCCVSRKQLVNRSEEKRRQCTEAAQRRERLMKAGLYPVG
;
A
#
# COMPACT_ATOMS: atom_id res chain seq x y z
N MET A 1 0.03 15.87 10.61
CA MET A 1 -0.84 14.72 10.24
C MET A 1 -0.03 13.44 10.38
N ARG A 2 -0.52 12.41 11.10
CA ARG A 2 0.17 11.12 11.14
C ARG A 2 0.12 10.51 9.74
N LYS A 3 1.28 10.12 9.16
CA LYS A 3 1.35 9.40 7.88
C LYS A 3 0.33 8.25 7.88
N ILE A 4 -0.44 8.08 6.82
CA ILE A 4 -1.34 6.93 6.65
C ILE A 4 -0.45 5.69 6.62
N ALA A 5 -0.91 4.60 7.25
CA ALA A 5 -0.09 3.40 7.48
C ALA A 5 0.60 2.88 6.20
N HIS A 6 -0.04 3.06 5.04
CA HIS A 6 0.49 2.63 3.73
C HIS A 6 1.78 3.35 3.29
N TYR A 7 2.01 4.61 3.65
CA TYR A 7 3.17 5.37 3.18
C TYR A 7 4.26 5.55 4.24
N ARG A 8 4.09 4.95 5.42
CA ARG A 8 5.08 4.99 6.52
C ARG A 8 6.40 4.30 6.18
N ARG A 9 6.41 3.36 5.21
CA ARG A 9 7.57 2.52 4.88
C ARG A 9 8.47 3.09 3.77
N ASN A 10 8.14 4.24 3.19
CA ASN A 10 8.94 4.83 2.12
C ASN A 10 9.77 6.00 2.66
N ASN A 11 11.10 5.92 2.55
CA ASN A 11 12.07 6.96 2.96
C ASN A 11 12.58 7.80 1.77
N HIS A 12 11.98 7.67 0.58
CA HIS A 12 12.33 8.48 -0.58
C HIS A 12 12.00 9.99 -0.34
N PRO A 13 12.72 10.94 -0.97
CA PRO A 13 12.40 12.38 -0.88
C PRO A 13 10.93 12.71 -1.18
N ASN A 14 10.32 11.98 -2.12
CA ASN A 14 8.90 12.13 -2.49
C ASN A 14 7.94 11.25 -1.65
N SER A 15 8.41 10.71 -0.52
CA SER A 15 7.57 9.90 0.37
C SER A 15 6.39 10.70 0.91
N GLY A 16 5.19 10.14 0.79
CA GLY A 16 3.96 10.81 1.22
C GLY A 16 3.41 11.87 0.23
N PHE A 17 4.00 12.06 -0.96
CA PHE A 17 3.44 12.97 -1.97
C PHE A 17 1.95 12.67 -2.26
N LYS A 18 1.63 11.40 -2.53
CA LYS A 18 0.25 10.95 -2.80
C LYS A 18 -0.68 11.20 -1.61
N GLU A 19 -0.19 11.10 -0.37
CA GLU A 19 -0.99 11.41 0.84
C GLU A 19 -1.27 12.90 0.96
N ARG A 20 -0.23 13.73 0.80
CA ARG A 20 -0.35 15.19 0.88
C ARG A 20 -1.29 15.69 -0.21
N LEU A 21 -1.15 15.18 -1.43
CA LEU A 21 -2.03 15.46 -2.54
C LEU A 21 -3.47 15.04 -2.24
N ALA A 22 -3.67 13.80 -1.81
CA ALA A 22 -5.00 13.30 -1.47
C ALA A 22 -5.67 14.16 -0.38
N TRP A 23 -4.92 14.55 0.65
CA TRP A 23 -5.44 15.40 1.72
C TRP A 23 -5.81 16.79 1.21
N GLN A 24 -4.95 17.42 0.42
CA GLN A 24 -5.26 18.75 -0.14
C GLN A 24 -6.49 18.69 -1.06
N LEU A 25 -6.59 17.69 -1.92
CA LEU A 25 -7.74 17.52 -2.82
C LEU A 25 -9.01 17.04 -2.11
N SER A 26 -8.89 16.49 -0.90
CA SER A 26 -10.06 16.15 -0.07
C SER A 26 -10.83 17.37 0.42
N LYS A 27 -10.16 18.54 0.43
CA LYS A 27 -10.76 19.84 0.80
C LYS A 27 -11.43 20.56 -0.37
N GLY A 28 -11.21 20.09 -1.60
CA GLY A 28 -11.74 20.68 -2.81
C GLY A 28 -10.75 20.66 -3.98
N PRO A 29 -11.20 21.06 -5.18
CA PRO A 29 -10.34 21.20 -6.36
C PRO A 29 -9.23 22.22 -6.11
N LYS A 30 -8.03 21.94 -6.61
CA LYS A 30 -6.90 22.87 -6.51
C LYS A 30 -6.10 22.93 -7.80
N THR A 31 -5.56 24.10 -8.10
CA THR A 31 -4.62 24.29 -9.22
C THR A 31 -3.27 23.66 -8.91
N GLY A 32 -2.51 23.29 -9.95
CA GLY A 32 -1.13 22.83 -9.81
C GLY A 32 -0.26 23.90 -9.15
N ARG A 33 -0.44 25.18 -9.50
CA ARG A 33 0.25 26.31 -8.85
C ARG A 33 0.02 26.36 -7.34
N GLU A 34 -1.23 26.24 -6.89
CA GLU A 34 -1.55 26.20 -5.45
C GLU A 34 -0.90 25.00 -4.76
N LEU A 35 -0.97 23.82 -5.38
CA LEU A 35 -0.39 22.60 -4.83
C LEU A 35 1.14 22.70 -4.74
N CYS A 36 1.79 23.31 -5.73
CA CYS A 36 3.23 23.58 -5.72
C CYS A 36 3.64 24.47 -4.55
N ALA A 37 2.89 25.56 -4.31
CA ALA A 37 3.13 26.45 -3.18
C ALA A 37 2.96 25.72 -1.83
N LEU A 38 1.98 24.84 -1.70
CA LEU A 38 1.75 24.05 -0.48
C LEU A 38 2.78 22.94 -0.28
N PHE A 39 3.40 22.47 -1.36
CA PHE A 39 4.38 21.38 -1.34
C PHE A 39 5.82 21.86 -1.35
N ASN A 40 6.06 23.17 -1.51
CA ASN A 40 7.38 23.77 -1.68
C ASN A 40 8.17 23.10 -2.82
N MET A 41 7.53 22.94 -3.97
CA MET A 41 8.13 22.34 -5.16
C MET A 41 7.83 23.17 -6.41
N SER A 42 8.64 23.00 -7.45
CA SER A 42 8.40 23.66 -8.73
C SER A 42 7.24 23.01 -9.50
N LEU A 43 6.63 23.78 -10.41
CA LEU A 43 5.56 23.27 -11.27
C LEU A 43 6.05 22.14 -12.19
N ALA A 44 7.32 22.17 -12.61
CA ALA A 44 7.93 21.11 -13.41
C ALA A 44 8.06 19.80 -12.63
N GLU A 45 8.56 19.84 -11.39
CA GLU A 45 8.65 18.66 -10.52
C GLU A 45 7.28 18.10 -10.17
N PHE A 46 6.32 18.99 -9.89
CA PHE A 46 4.94 18.58 -9.63
C PHE A 46 4.34 17.88 -10.85
N ASN A 47 4.51 18.45 -12.05
CA ASN A 47 4.02 17.87 -13.29
C ASN A 47 4.63 16.48 -13.57
N SER A 48 5.92 16.30 -13.30
CA SER A 48 6.56 14.98 -13.41
C SER A 48 5.98 13.97 -12.41
N ASN A 49 5.78 14.37 -11.15
CA ASN A 49 5.26 13.48 -10.10
C ASN A 49 3.78 13.12 -10.30
N ILE A 50 2.95 14.06 -10.76
CA ILE A 50 1.51 13.85 -10.95
C ILE A 50 1.23 13.02 -12.21
N GLN A 51 2.11 13.05 -13.20
CA GLN A 51 1.92 12.36 -14.48
C GLN A 51 1.72 10.85 -14.32
N ASP A 52 2.50 10.22 -13.43
CA ASP A 52 2.35 8.79 -13.14
C ASP A 52 0.97 8.47 -12.54
N LEU A 53 0.45 9.37 -11.70
CA LEU A 53 -0.86 9.21 -11.07
C LEU A 53 -2.00 9.39 -12.07
N LEU A 54 -1.84 10.29 -13.04
CA LEU A 54 -2.83 10.52 -14.10
C LEU A 54 -2.83 9.40 -15.14
N ARG A 55 -1.64 8.92 -15.55
CA ARG A 55 -1.50 7.87 -16.58
C ARG A 55 -1.91 6.50 -16.06
N ARG A 56 -1.57 6.17 -14.82
CA ARG A 56 -1.83 4.86 -14.21
C ARG A 56 -2.60 5.07 -12.91
N PRO A 57 -3.93 5.20 -12.98
CA PRO A 57 -4.75 5.38 -11.78
C PRO A 57 -4.63 4.12 -10.89
N GLY A 58 -3.90 4.24 -9.79
CA GLY A 58 -3.73 3.14 -8.84
C GLY A 58 -5.02 2.83 -8.09
N GLU A 59 -5.17 1.59 -7.59
CA GLU A 59 -6.37 1.16 -6.85
C GLU A 59 -6.65 1.97 -5.58
N THR A 60 -5.61 2.57 -5.00
CA THR A 60 -5.68 3.32 -3.75
C THR A 60 -6.41 4.65 -3.90
N MET A 61 -6.16 5.43 -4.97
CA MET A 61 -6.76 6.75 -5.20
C MET A 61 -6.79 7.07 -6.70
N LYS A 62 -7.77 7.86 -7.14
CA LYS A 62 -7.87 8.34 -8.52
C LYS A 62 -7.95 9.87 -8.49
N VAL A 63 -7.10 10.52 -9.28
CA VAL A 63 -7.08 11.97 -9.46
C VAL A 63 -7.42 12.24 -10.92
N GLU A 64 -8.28 13.22 -11.14
CA GLU A 64 -8.60 13.75 -12.46
C GLU A 64 -8.02 15.14 -12.60
N ALA A 65 -7.71 15.52 -13.83
CA ALA A 65 -7.16 16.82 -14.16
C ALA A 65 -8.04 17.47 -15.23
N SER A 66 -8.28 18.78 -15.08
CA SER A 66 -8.96 19.59 -16.08
C SER A 66 -8.11 19.77 -17.34
N ASP A 67 -8.70 20.47 -18.31
CA ASP A 67 -7.99 20.92 -19.49
C ASP A 67 -6.72 21.73 -19.13
N PRO A 68 -5.63 21.53 -19.89
CA PRO A 68 -4.36 22.19 -19.65
C PRO A 68 -4.45 23.70 -19.92
N VAL A 69 -4.01 24.49 -18.95
CA VAL A 69 -3.86 25.94 -19.08
C VAL A 69 -2.38 26.27 -19.18
N LYS A 70 -1.98 26.99 -20.23
CA LYS A 70 -0.58 27.39 -20.41
C LYS A 70 -0.23 28.52 -19.45
N VAL A 71 0.87 28.36 -18.74
CA VAL A 71 1.38 29.34 -17.79
C VAL A 71 2.87 29.52 -18.02
N GLY A 72 3.24 30.60 -18.71
CA GLY A 72 4.63 30.86 -19.08
C GLY A 72 5.20 29.70 -19.89
N ARG A 73 6.24 29.05 -19.37
CA ARG A 73 6.90 27.89 -19.98
C ARG A 73 6.36 26.52 -19.55
N ALA A 74 5.38 26.49 -18.64
CA ALA A 74 4.82 25.26 -18.09
C ALA A 74 3.31 25.18 -18.34
N ILE A 75 2.76 23.99 -18.09
CA ILE A 75 1.32 23.72 -18.15
C ILE A 75 0.81 23.56 -16.72
N ASP A 76 -0.30 24.22 -16.42
CA ASP A 76 -1.03 24.09 -15.16
C ASP A 76 -2.38 23.42 -15.43
N ARG A 77 -2.93 22.75 -14.42
CA ARG A 77 -4.23 22.08 -14.47
C ARG A 77 -4.93 22.23 -13.13
N THR A 78 -6.25 22.14 -13.14
CA THR A 78 -7.02 21.96 -11.92
C THR A 78 -7.15 20.47 -11.63
N TYR A 79 -6.82 20.07 -10.42
CA TYR A 79 -6.84 18.68 -9.98
C TYR A 79 -8.02 18.44 -9.05
N THR A 80 -8.70 17.31 -9.25
CA THR A 80 -9.83 16.87 -8.43
C THR A 80 -9.66 15.42 -8.01
N LEU A 81 -10.16 15.10 -6.81
CA LEU A 81 -10.10 13.75 -6.27
C LEU A 81 -11.33 12.95 -6.74
N ALA A 82 -11.19 12.24 -7.86
CA ALA A 82 -12.25 11.40 -8.40
C ALA A 82 -12.59 10.19 -7.51
N ARG A 83 -11.58 9.60 -6.85
CA ARG A 83 -11.78 8.54 -5.85
C ARG A 83 -11.01 8.84 -4.58
N LYS A 84 -11.73 8.90 -3.47
CA LYS A 84 -11.14 9.05 -2.13
C LYS A 84 -10.15 7.91 -1.83
N PRO A 85 -9.02 8.21 -1.17
CA PRO A 85 -8.06 7.19 -0.77
C PRO A 85 -8.76 6.10 0.05
N ARG A 86 -8.57 4.85 -0.37
CA ARG A 86 -9.05 3.69 0.40
C ARG A 86 -7.92 2.71 0.63
N ARG A 87 -8.03 1.96 1.73
CA ARG A 87 -7.18 0.80 1.97
C ARG A 87 -7.52 -0.25 0.93
N VAL A 88 -6.53 -0.59 0.13
CA VAL A 88 -6.59 -1.74 -0.77
C VAL A 88 -5.97 -2.88 -0.02
N LEU A 89 -6.79 -3.88 0.33
CA LEU A 89 -6.26 -5.14 0.82
C LEU A 89 -5.69 -5.91 -0.37
N PRO A 90 -4.56 -6.61 -0.20
CA PRO A 90 -4.13 -7.55 -1.22
C PRO A 90 -5.29 -8.49 -1.51
N THR A 91 -5.75 -8.53 -2.76
CA THR A 91 -6.62 -9.61 -3.23
C THR A 91 -5.77 -10.87 -3.07
N THR A 92 -6.10 -11.68 -2.08
CA THR A 92 -5.33 -12.84 -1.64
C THR A 92 -4.76 -13.59 -2.84
N ARG A 93 -3.47 -13.42 -3.11
CA ARG A 93 -2.73 -14.46 -3.80
C ARG A 93 -2.52 -15.50 -2.71
N ASN A 94 -3.34 -16.54 -2.71
CA ASN A 94 -3.18 -17.71 -1.84
C ASN A 94 -1.90 -18.50 -2.16
N ASP A 95 -0.89 -17.84 -2.71
CA ASP A 95 0.47 -18.33 -2.79
C ASP A 95 1.08 -18.12 -1.40
N CYS A 96 0.53 -18.82 -0.39
CA CYS A 96 1.37 -19.19 0.73
C CYS A 96 2.56 -19.90 0.07
N CYS A 97 3.75 -19.29 0.09
CA CYS A 97 4.94 -19.89 -0.50
C CYS A 97 5.27 -21.16 0.27
N VAL A 98 4.62 -22.28 -0.08
CA VAL A 98 4.86 -23.57 0.52
C VAL A 98 6.17 -24.08 -0.05
N SER A 99 7.16 -24.28 0.81
CA SER A 99 8.44 -24.86 0.39
C SER A 99 8.21 -26.27 -0.19
N ARG A 100 9.06 -26.71 -1.12
CA ARG A 100 8.99 -28.08 -1.69
C ARG A 100 9.02 -29.15 -0.59
N LYS A 101 9.75 -28.91 0.50
CA LYS A 101 9.79 -29.77 1.70
C LYS A 101 8.42 -29.90 2.38
N GLN A 102 7.66 -28.81 2.50
CA GLN A 102 6.31 -28.84 3.07
C GLN A 102 5.32 -29.57 2.17
N LEU A 103 5.47 -29.50 0.85
CA LEU A 103 4.66 -30.29 -0.10
C LEU A 103 4.93 -31.79 0.04
N VAL A 104 6.20 -32.19 0.22
CA VAL A 104 6.60 -33.59 0.45
C VAL A 104 6.03 -34.14 1.76
N ASN A 105 5.96 -33.31 2.80
CA ASN A 105 5.41 -33.70 4.11
C ASN A 105 3.86 -33.65 4.18
N ARG A 106 3.17 -33.51 3.04
CA ARG A 106 1.70 -33.44 2.95
C ARG A 106 1.04 -34.83 2.85
N SER A 107 1.77 -35.94 3.02
CA SER A 107 1.16 -37.27 3.03
C SER A 107 0.21 -37.43 4.22
N GLU A 108 -0.84 -38.26 4.06
CA GLU A 108 -1.78 -38.53 5.14
C GLU A 108 -1.09 -39.13 6.37
N GLU A 109 -0.08 -39.97 6.17
CA GLU A 109 0.72 -40.57 7.24
C GLU A 109 1.45 -39.52 8.07
N LYS A 110 2.09 -38.55 7.41
CA LYS A 110 2.77 -37.45 8.12
C LYS A 110 1.79 -36.57 8.88
N ARG A 111 0.59 -36.36 8.32
CA ARG A 111 -0.48 -35.64 9.01
C ARG A 111 -0.94 -36.38 10.28
N ARG A 112 -1.12 -37.71 10.21
CA ARG A 112 -1.47 -38.53 11.38
C ARG A 112 -0.37 -38.48 12.45
N GLN A 113 0.89 -38.67 12.06
CA GLN A 113 2.05 -38.57 12.97
C GLN A 113 2.11 -37.21 13.68
N CYS A 114 1.94 -36.10 12.95
CA CYS A 114 1.93 -34.76 13.53
C CYS A 114 0.75 -34.55 14.50
N THR A 115 -0.41 -35.12 14.19
CA THR A 115 -1.62 -35.02 15.04
C THR A 115 -1.43 -35.81 16.35
N GLU A 116 -0.92 -37.04 16.26
CA GLU A 116 -0.61 -37.87 17.43
C GLU A 116 0.46 -37.24 18.31
N ALA A 117 1.53 -36.69 17.71
CA ALA A 117 2.58 -35.99 18.44
C ALA A 117 2.02 -34.74 19.15
N ALA A 118 1.11 -34.00 18.51
CA ALA A 118 0.45 -32.85 19.13
C ALA A 118 -0.44 -33.25 20.31
N GLN A 119 -1.27 -34.30 20.16
CA GLN A 119 -2.08 -34.85 21.24
C GLN A 119 -1.23 -35.36 22.40
N ARG A 120 -0.09 -36.00 22.11
CA ARG A 120 0.86 -36.44 23.14
C ARG A 120 1.44 -35.25 23.90
N ARG A 121 1.85 -34.18 23.20
CA ARG A 121 2.37 -32.96 23.85
C ARG A 121 1.32 -32.31 24.74
N GLU A 122 0.07 -32.23 24.28
CA GLU A 122 -1.05 -31.70 25.07
C GLU A 122 -1.25 -32.49 26.37
N ARG A 123 -1.24 -33.83 26.30
CA ARG A 123 -1.33 -34.70 27.50
C ARG A 123 -0.19 -34.46 28.47
N LEU A 124 1.05 -34.35 27.98
CA LEU A 124 2.23 -34.11 28.81
C LEU A 124 2.17 -32.73 29.48
N MET A 125 1.81 -31.69 28.74
CA MET A 125 1.64 -30.34 29.28
C MET A 125 0.54 -30.31 30.36
N LYS A 126 -0.58 -31.00 30.14
CA LYS A 126 -1.64 -31.15 31.14
C LYS A 126 -1.16 -31.86 32.41
N ALA A 127 -0.22 -32.77 32.29
CA ALA A 127 0.44 -33.46 33.41
C ALA A 127 1.60 -32.66 34.03
N GLY A 128 1.84 -31.41 33.60
CA GLY A 128 2.93 -30.56 34.10
C GLY A 128 4.33 -30.91 33.58
N LEU A 129 4.41 -31.82 32.60
CA LEU A 129 5.66 -32.24 31.97
C LEU A 129 5.86 -31.48 30.65
N TYR A 130 6.94 -30.70 30.55
CA TYR A 130 7.27 -30.00 29.31
C TYR A 130 8.04 -30.92 28.36
N PRO A 131 7.51 -31.24 27.17
CA PRO A 131 8.19 -32.08 26.21
C PRO A 131 9.42 -31.35 25.65
N VAL A 132 10.62 -31.90 25.90
CA VAL A 132 11.86 -31.44 25.27
C VAL A 132 11.89 -31.96 23.83
N GLY A 133 12.14 -31.05 22.88
CA GLY A 133 12.06 -31.30 21.44
C GLY A 133 13.17 -32.18 20.89
#